data_AF-A0A925I068-F1
#
_entry.id   AF-A0A925I068-F1
#
_cell.length_a   1.000
_cell.length_b   1.000
_cell.length_c   1.000
_cell.angle_alpha   90.00
_cell.angle_beta   90.00
_cell.angle_gamma   90.00
#
_symmetry.space_group_name_H-M   'P 1'
#
loop_
_entity.id
_entity.type
_entity.pdbx_description
1 polymer ?
#
loop_
_entity_poly.entity_id
_entity_poly.type
_entity_poly.pdbx_seq_one_letter_code
_entity_poly.pdbx_strand_id
1 'polypeptide(L)'
;MLNAVNQSIMSAALTLTLSLAAVAPAQEPTAGNGRAGEFRSQVESLIAQLRSPNKDPNPKSEPRIDFPDDYDHKAQSKVEEAIEALKSLGKAAFPILIEHADDPQYSKSISSAVLLSRSVGEVCGDLVEDQVDLSPMNYKSRKGKNGKHHGFHRDYFGKYWKGVKSRREMLEKWWMENSDKSLQEMQIEALESAISDEKAIGFPTKRDEEFYLKPLEKNLKDVRKR
;
A
#
# COMPACT_ATOMS: atom_id res chain seq x y z
N MET A 1 75.36 -42.45 -20.01
CA MET A 1 76.65 -41.81 -20.34
C MET A 1 76.57 -40.36 -19.90
N LEU A 2 77.58 -39.91 -19.16
CA LEU A 2 77.75 -38.52 -18.72
C LEU A 2 77.88 -37.57 -19.92
N ASN A 3 77.39 -36.34 -19.79
CA ASN A 3 78.26 -35.16 -19.85
C ASN A 3 77.53 -33.87 -19.46
N ALA A 4 78.24 -33.07 -18.68
CA ALA A 4 77.93 -31.70 -18.27
C ALA A 4 78.05 -30.71 -19.45
N VAL A 5 77.56 -29.48 -19.27
CA VAL A 5 78.35 -28.23 -19.39
C VAL A 5 77.46 -26.99 -19.15
N ASN A 6 78.00 -26.10 -18.31
CA ASN A 6 77.72 -24.68 -18.07
C ASN A 6 77.05 -23.89 -19.20
N GLN A 7 76.24 -22.88 -18.84
CA GLN A 7 76.63 -21.47 -18.98
C GLN A 7 75.66 -20.49 -18.31
N SER A 8 76.25 -19.52 -17.62
CA SER A 8 75.64 -18.37 -16.96
C SER A 8 75.56 -17.21 -17.94
N ILE A 9 74.41 -16.52 -18.07
CA ILE A 9 74.32 -15.19 -18.67
C ILE A 9 73.34 -14.32 -17.88
N MET A 10 73.83 -13.13 -17.52
CA MET A 10 73.19 -12.03 -16.81
C MET A 10 72.17 -11.24 -17.65
N SER A 11 71.44 -10.35 -16.95
CA SER A 11 70.82 -9.10 -17.44
C SER A 11 69.40 -9.23 -18.02
N ALA A 12 68.45 -8.34 -17.76
CA ALA A 12 68.40 -7.10 -16.99
C ALA A 12 66.95 -6.90 -16.51
N ALA A 13 66.75 -6.52 -15.25
CA ALA A 13 65.44 -6.13 -14.73
C ALA A 13 65.20 -4.65 -15.06
N LEU A 14 64.32 -4.39 -16.03
CA LEU A 14 63.84 -3.05 -16.34
C LEU A 14 62.66 -2.73 -15.39
N THR A 15 62.92 -1.96 -14.33
CA THR A 15 61.88 -1.53 -13.39
C THR A 15 61.17 -0.31 -13.98
N LEU A 16 59.97 -0.53 -14.52
CA LEU A 16 59.08 0.54 -14.97
C LEU A 16 58.35 1.10 -13.73
N THR A 17 58.82 2.23 -13.20
CA THR A 17 58.10 2.96 -12.15
C THR A 17 56.89 3.67 -12.74
N LEU A 18 55.73 3.00 -12.67
CA LEU A 18 54.43 3.61 -12.93
C LEU A 18 54.09 4.51 -11.72
N SER A 19 54.23 5.82 -11.88
CA SER A 19 53.73 6.79 -10.91
C SER A 19 52.19 6.75 -10.93
N LEU A 20 51.61 6.02 -9.98
CA LEU A 20 50.19 6.16 -9.60
C LEU A 20 50.01 7.58 -9.04
N ALA A 21 49.52 8.49 -9.87
CA ALA A 21 48.82 9.66 -9.35
C ALA A 21 47.57 9.14 -8.65
N ALA A 22 47.52 9.25 -7.33
CA ALA A 22 46.33 8.99 -6.55
C ALA A 22 45.25 9.97 -7.00
N VAL A 23 44.40 9.54 -7.92
CA VAL A 23 43.10 10.16 -8.16
C VAL A 23 42.32 9.96 -6.88
N ALA A 24 42.29 10.99 -6.03
CA ALA A 24 41.34 11.04 -4.94
C ALA A 24 39.94 10.83 -5.55
N PRO A 25 39.15 9.86 -5.05
CA PRO A 25 37.80 9.70 -5.54
C PRO A 25 37.07 11.02 -5.24
N ALA A 26 36.63 11.69 -6.31
CA ALA A 26 35.69 12.77 -6.20
C ALA A 26 34.48 12.21 -5.45
N GLN A 27 34.31 12.61 -4.18
CA GLN A 27 33.05 12.41 -3.48
C GLN A 27 32.03 13.28 -4.22
N GLU A 28 31.31 12.66 -5.15
CA GLU A 28 30.08 13.25 -5.68
C GLU A 28 29.16 13.52 -4.49
N PRO A 29 28.68 14.76 -4.30
CA PRO A 29 27.73 15.06 -3.25
C PRO A 29 26.44 14.28 -3.54
N THR A 30 26.16 13.29 -2.70
CA THR A 30 24.96 12.45 -2.70
C THR A 30 23.72 13.24 -2.27
N ALA A 31 23.39 14.30 -2.99
CA ALA A 31 22.21 15.13 -2.75
C ALA A 31 20.88 14.37 -2.98
N GLY A 32 20.91 13.19 -3.62
CA GLY A 32 19.74 12.36 -3.87
C GLY A 32 19.26 11.51 -2.67
N ASN A 33 20.15 11.16 -1.73
CA ASN A 33 19.78 10.26 -0.63
C ASN A 33 19.05 10.97 0.53
N GLY A 34 19.28 12.28 0.70
CA GLY A 34 18.65 13.05 1.78
C GLY A 34 17.13 13.14 1.64
N ARG A 35 16.63 13.50 0.45
CA ARG A 35 15.20 13.72 0.21
C ARG A 35 14.36 12.45 0.35
N ALA A 36 14.87 11.31 -0.14
CA ALA A 36 14.19 10.02 0.01
C ALA A 36 14.14 9.59 1.49
N GLY A 37 15.24 9.81 2.23
CA GLY A 37 15.29 9.56 3.67
C GLY A 37 14.34 10.46 4.47
N GLU A 38 14.26 11.75 4.12
CA GLU A 38 13.33 12.71 4.73
C GLU A 38 11.86 12.32 4.49
N PHE A 39 11.51 11.97 3.24
CA PHE A 39 10.15 11.52 2.92
C PHE A 39 9.77 10.26 3.67
N ARG A 40 10.67 9.26 3.72
CA ARG A 40 10.42 8.04 4.51
C ARG A 40 10.22 8.38 5.99
N SER A 41 11.08 9.23 6.55
CA SER A 41 10.98 9.66 7.95
C SER A 41 9.66 10.38 8.23
N GLN A 42 9.17 11.19 7.29
CA GLN A 42 7.86 11.85 7.38
C GLN A 42 6.72 10.81 7.43
N VAL A 43 6.71 9.83 6.52
CA VAL A 43 5.67 8.79 6.48
C VAL A 43 5.70 7.95 7.75
N GLU A 44 6.88 7.51 8.19
CA GLU A 44 7.07 6.76 9.45
C GLU A 44 6.59 7.55 10.66
N SER A 45 6.84 8.87 10.70
CA SER A 45 6.35 9.74 11.76
C SER A 45 4.83 9.88 11.78
N LEU A 46 4.17 9.80 10.62
CA LEU A 46 2.70 9.80 10.54
C LEU A 46 2.13 8.44 10.95
N ILE A 47 2.76 7.33 10.53
CA ILE A 47 2.38 5.97 10.97
C ILE A 47 2.51 5.83 12.49
N ALA A 48 3.56 6.41 13.09
CA ALA A 48 3.70 6.44 14.54
C ALA A 48 2.54 7.16 15.25
N GLN A 49 1.95 8.19 14.62
CA GLN A 49 0.78 8.89 15.14
C GLN A 49 -0.53 8.11 14.97
N LEU A 50 -0.55 7.08 14.12
CA LEU A 50 -1.69 6.15 14.04
C LEU A 50 -1.82 5.29 15.30
N ARG A 51 -0.75 5.12 16.09
CA ARG A 51 -0.77 4.37 17.34
C ARG A 51 -1.45 5.19 18.43
N SER A 52 -2.72 4.91 18.67
CA SER A 52 -3.50 5.66 19.64
C SER A 52 -3.02 5.35 21.07
N PRO A 53 -2.92 6.36 21.96
CA PRO A 53 -2.65 6.13 23.36
C PRO A 53 -3.87 5.56 24.10
N ASN A 54 -5.06 5.58 23.48
CA ASN A 54 -6.24 4.92 24.04
C ASN A 54 -6.00 3.40 24.13
N LYS A 55 -6.55 2.79 25.17
CA LYS A 55 -6.72 1.33 25.17
C LYS A 55 -7.77 0.98 24.14
N ASP A 56 -7.60 -0.18 23.50
CA ASP A 56 -8.64 -0.73 22.64
C ASP A 56 -9.96 -0.80 23.43
N PRO A 57 -11.00 -0.05 23.02
CA PRO A 57 -12.27 -0.01 23.73
C PRO A 57 -13.14 -1.22 23.40
N ASN A 58 -12.73 -2.15 22.54
CA ASN A 58 -13.47 -3.39 22.27
C ASN A 58 -12.54 -4.54 21.79
N PRO A 59 -11.58 -4.99 22.62
CA PRO A 59 -10.55 -5.95 22.20
C PRO A 59 -11.10 -7.36 21.93
N LYS A 60 -12.36 -7.62 22.30
CA LYS A 60 -13.06 -8.89 22.10
C LYS A 60 -14.14 -8.82 21.01
N SER A 61 -14.26 -7.67 20.32
CA SER A 61 -15.28 -7.44 19.30
C SER A 61 -16.71 -7.75 19.78
N GLU A 62 -17.01 -7.36 21.02
CA GLU A 62 -18.34 -7.51 21.62
C GLU A 62 -19.36 -6.60 20.91
N PRO A 63 -20.66 -7.00 20.86
CA PRO A 63 -21.70 -6.23 20.17
C PRO A 63 -22.17 -5.03 21.02
N ARG A 64 -21.27 -4.05 21.21
CA ARG A 64 -21.55 -2.79 21.91
C ARG A 64 -21.19 -1.61 21.02
N ILE A 65 -21.84 -0.47 21.22
CA ILE A 65 -21.64 0.74 20.39
C ILE A 65 -20.99 1.89 21.15
N ASP A 66 -21.02 1.83 22.49
CA ASP A 66 -20.56 2.89 23.36
C ASP A 66 -19.06 2.80 23.63
N PHE A 67 -18.41 3.96 23.62
CA PHE A 67 -17.04 4.10 24.11
C PHE A 67 -17.03 4.10 25.64
N PRO A 68 -15.93 3.64 26.27
CA PRO A 68 -15.78 3.77 27.71
C PRO A 68 -15.65 5.24 28.12
N ASP A 69 -16.05 5.58 29.35
CA ASP A 69 -16.05 6.96 29.87
C ASP A 69 -14.66 7.62 29.85
N ASP A 70 -13.59 6.83 29.90
CA ASP A 70 -12.20 7.29 29.88
C ASP A 70 -11.58 7.35 28.47
N TYR A 71 -12.38 7.17 27.42
CA TYR A 71 -11.90 7.23 26.04
C TYR A 71 -11.49 8.66 25.65
N ASP A 72 -10.22 8.86 25.31
CA ASP A 72 -9.72 10.17 24.89
C ASP A 72 -10.06 10.43 23.42
N HIS A 73 -11.18 11.12 23.19
CA HIS A 73 -11.60 11.54 21.86
C HIS A 73 -10.63 12.54 21.20
N LYS A 74 -9.88 13.32 21.98
CA LYS A 74 -8.89 14.27 21.44
C LYS A 74 -7.66 13.55 20.93
N ALA A 75 -7.24 12.47 21.60
CA ALA A 75 -6.21 11.58 21.06
C ALA A 75 -6.65 10.97 19.72
N GLN A 76 -7.93 10.60 19.59
CA GLN A 76 -8.48 10.09 18.32
C GLN A 76 -8.43 11.12 17.19
N SER A 77 -8.65 12.41 17.46
CA SER A 77 -8.53 13.46 16.44
C SER A 77 -7.15 13.49 15.78
N LYS A 78 -6.07 13.25 16.56
CA LYS A 78 -4.70 13.19 16.01
C LYS A 78 -4.49 12.00 15.08
N VAL A 79 -5.13 10.86 15.38
CA VAL A 79 -5.11 9.68 14.51
C VAL A 79 -5.79 10.01 13.17
N GLU A 80 -6.96 10.66 13.21
CA GLU A 80 -7.65 11.08 11.98
C GLU A 80 -6.83 12.10 11.17
N GLU A 81 -6.17 13.07 11.83
CA GLU A 81 -5.26 14.01 11.17
C GLU A 81 -4.09 13.29 10.47
N ALA A 82 -3.50 12.29 11.12
CA ALA A 82 -2.44 11.48 10.53
C ALA A 82 -2.94 10.64 9.34
N ILE A 83 -4.15 10.08 9.42
CA ILE A 83 -4.81 9.37 8.30
C ILE A 83 -4.95 10.31 7.09
N GLU A 84 -5.49 11.50 7.28
CA GLU A 84 -5.68 12.47 6.18
C GLU A 84 -4.34 12.95 5.61
N ALA A 85 -3.34 13.17 6.46
CA ALA A 85 -1.99 13.48 6.02
C ALA A 85 -1.38 12.35 5.16
N LEU A 86 -1.49 11.08 5.60
CA LEU A 86 -1.02 9.93 4.83
C LEU A 86 -1.74 9.78 3.49
N LYS A 87 -3.07 9.99 3.45
CA LYS A 87 -3.83 10.01 2.18
C LYS A 87 -3.30 11.06 1.22
N SER A 88 -2.97 12.25 1.73
CA SER A 88 -2.47 13.35 0.89
C SER A 88 -1.12 13.06 0.21
N LEU A 89 -0.33 12.13 0.75
CA LEU A 89 0.95 11.70 0.16
C LEU A 89 0.78 10.77 -1.04
N GLY A 90 -0.42 10.21 -1.24
CA GLY A 90 -0.76 9.40 -2.41
C GLY A 90 0.05 8.12 -2.55
N LYS A 91 0.22 7.68 -3.80
CA LYS A 91 1.00 6.49 -4.19
C LYS A 91 2.42 6.47 -3.61
N ALA A 92 3.04 7.63 -3.40
CA ALA A 92 4.41 7.70 -2.89
C ALA A 92 4.55 7.06 -1.49
N ALA A 93 3.51 7.09 -0.67
CA ALA A 93 3.52 6.48 0.65
C ALA A 93 3.28 4.96 0.64
N PHE A 94 2.76 4.39 -0.47
CA PHE A 94 2.32 2.99 -0.52
C PHE A 94 3.40 1.98 -0.07
N PRO A 95 4.67 2.04 -0.54
CA PRO A 95 5.68 1.08 -0.10
C PRO A 95 5.81 1.00 1.42
N ILE A 96 5.81 2.14 2.11
CA ILE A 96 5.96 2.22 3.56
C ILE A 96 4.67 1.79 4.26
N LEU A 97 3.50 2.20 3.76
CA LEU A 97 2.21 1.74 4.30
C LEU A 97 2.08 0.21 4.23
N ILE A 98 2.53 -0.40 3.13
CA ILE A 98 2.51 -1.87 2.93
C ILE A 98 3.43 -2.56 3.94
N GLU A 99 4.63 -2.03 4.20
CA GLU A 99 5.54 -2.59 5.21
C GLU A 99 4.90 -2.68 6.61
N HIS A 100 4.00 -1.74 6.93
CA HIS A 100 3.29 -1.65 8.21
C HIS A 100 1.90 -2.29 8.21
N ALA A 101 1.44 -2.90 7.11
CA ALA A 101 0.06 -3.40 6.96
C ALA A 101 -0.32 -4.57 7.90
N ASP A 102 0.64 -5.11 8.65
CA ASP A 102 0.42 -6.13 9.69
C ASP A 102 0.74 -5.62 11.13
N ASP A 103 0.94 -4.30 11.35
CA ASP A 103 1.19 -3.75 12.71
C ASP A 103 -0.05 -3.98 13.60
N PRO A 104 0.05 -4.79 14.69
CA PRO A 104 -1.09 -5.17 15.50
C PRO A 104 -1.51 -4.10 16.53
N GLN A 105 -0.76 -3.00 16.65
CA GLN A 105 -1.06 -1.97 17.64
C GLN A 105 -2.42 -1.31 17.36
N TYR A 106 -3.14 -0.97 18.42
CA TYR A 106 -4.41 -0.29 18.32
C TYR A 106 -4.25 1.09 17.67
N SER A 107 -5.16 1.42 16.74
CA SER A 107 -5.18 2.71 16.06
C SER A 107 -6.44 3.51 16.33
N LYS A 108 -7.62 2.94 16.03
CA LYS A 108 -8.89 3.64 16.17
C LYS A 108 -10.02 2.67 16.39
N SER A 109 -11.16 3.18 16.83
CA SER A 109 -12.42 2.44 16.75
C SER A 109 -13.48 3.24 16.01
N ILE A 110 -14.30 2.54 15.24
CA ILE A 110 -15.40 3.10 14.45
C ILE A 110 -16.69 2.59 15.08
N SER A 111 -17.51 3.51 15.57
CA SER A 111 -18.86 3.17 16.04
C SER A 111 -19.80 3.09 14.83
N SER A 112 -20.30 1.89 14.56
CA SER A 112 -21.26 1.61 13.49
C SER A 112 -22.45 0.84 14.04
N ALA A 113 -22.70 -0.38 13.57
CA ALA A 113 -23.61 -1.32 14.22
C ALA A 113 -22.99 -1.93 15.50
N VAL A 114 -21.66 -1.97 15.55
CA VAL A 114 -20.84 -2.33 16.71
C VAL A 114 -19.61 -1.42 16.72
N LEU A 115 -18.94 -1.32 17.86
CA LEU A 115 -17.69 -0.62 18.05
C LEU A 115 -16.56 -1.48 17.50
N LEU A 116 -16.15 -1.22 16.26
CA LEU A 116 -15.11 -1.96 15.58
C LEU A 116 -13.75 -1.32 15.84
N SER A 117 -12.87 -2.02 16.54
CA SER A 117 -11.49 -1.60 16.72
C SER A 117 -10.65 -1.95 15.49
N ARG A 118 -9.68 -1.08 15.19
CA ARG A 118 -8.77 -1.19 14.06
C ARG A 118 -7.34 -1.12 14.54
N SER A 119 -6.49 -2.00 14.01
CA SER A 119 -5.05 -1.90 14.19
C SER A 119 -4.42 -0.86 13.25
N VAL A 120 -3.18 -0.46 13.54
CA VAL A 120 -2.37 0.37 12.65
C VAL A 120 -2.20 -0.30 11.29
N GLY A 121 -1.95 -1.61 11.27
CA GLY A 121 -1.82 -2.36 10.02
C GLY A 121 -3.10 -2.38 9.19
N GLU A 122 -4.26 -2.52 9.83
CA GLU A 122 -5.54 -2.41 9.12
C GLU A 122 -5.72 -1.03 8.51
N VAL A 123 -5.42 0.04 9.25
CA VAL A 123 -5.51 1.42 8.73
C VAL A 123 -4.53 1.65 7.59
N CYS A 124 -3.28 1.18 7.69
CA CYS A 124 -2.30 1.27 6.61
C CYS A 124 -2.76 0.53 5.34
N GLY A 125 -3.35 -0.66 5.49
CA GLY A 125 -3.92 -1.41 4.37
C GLY A 125 -5.12 -0.69 3.75
N ASP A 126 -6.04 -0.18 4.57
CA ASP A 126 -7.20 0.59 4.08
C ASP A 126 -6.75 1.83 3.31
N LEU A 127 -5.72 2.53 3.79
CA LEU A 127 -5.18 3.71 3.10
C LEU A 127 -4.69 3.42 1.69
N VAL A 128 -4.15 2.22 1.45
CA VAL A 128 -3.75 1.78 0.10
C VAL A 128 -4.98 1.42 -0.72
N GLU A 129 -5.87 0.59 -0.16
CA GLU A 129 -7.06 0.09 -0.85
C GLU A 129 -8.04 1.22 -1.20
N ASP A 130 -8.37 2.10 -0.26
CA ASP A 130 -9.32 3.21 -0.44
C ASP A 130 -8.85 4.25 -1.47
N GLN A 131 -7.54 4.41 -1.64
CA GLN A 131 -6.99 5.32 -2.64
C GLN A 131 -7.01 4.72 -4.05
N VAL A 132 -7.09 3.39 -4.18
CA VAL A 132 -7.07 2.67 -5.44
C VAL A 132 -8.49 2.27 -5.87
N ASP A 133 -9.23 1.59 -5.00
CA ASP A 133 -10.58 1.10 -5.27
C ASP A 133 -11.62 2.17 -4.93
N LEU A 134 -11.97 2.97 -5.94
CA LEU A 134 -12.98 4.03 -5.83
C LEU A 134 -14.42 3.51 -6.00
N SER A 135 -14.63 2.21 -5.82
CA SER A 135 -15.97 1.62 -5.80
C SER A 135 -16.74 2.08 -4.55
N PRO A 136 -18.05 2.35 -4.65
CA PRO A 136 -18.82 2.79 -3.48
C PRO A 136 -18.80 1.77 -2.34
N MET A 137 -18.32 2.17 -1.16
CA MET A 137 -18.23 1.33 0.06
C MET A 137 -19.59 0.79 0.58
N ASN A 138 -20.72 1.30 0.08
CA ASN A 138 -22.06 0.90 0.52
C ASN A 138 -22.63 -0.29 -0.27
N TYR A 139 -21.80 -1.00 -1.03
CA TYR A 139 -22.25 -2.14 -1.82
C TYR A 139 -22.66 -3.31 -0.92
N LYS A 140 -23.99 -3.48 -0.78
CA LYS A 140 -24.60 -4.63 -0.12
C LYS A 140 -24.87 -5.74 -1.13
N SER A 141 -25.10 -6.96 -0.63
CA SER A 141 -25.55 -8.06 -1.47
C SER A 141 -26.78 -7.66 -2.30
N ARG A 142 -26.83 -8.10 -3.56
CA ARG A 142 -27.90 -7.74 -4.50
C ARG A 142 -28.33 -8.92 -5.37
N LYS A 143 -29.48 -8.77 -6.04
CA LYS A 143 -29.90 -9.75 -7.05
C LYS A 143 -29.27 -9.44 -8.40
N GLY A 144 -28.75 -10.46 -9.07
CA GLY A 144 -28.30 -10.38 -10.47
C GLY A 144 -29.46 -10.51 -11.45
N LYS A 145 -29.19 -10.41 -12.76
CA LYS A 145 -30.22 -10.51 -13.82
C LYS A 145 -31.08 -11.77 -13.73
N ASN A 146 -30.51 -12.87 -13.23
CA ASN A 146 -31.18 -14.17 -13.06
C ASN A 146 -31.92 -14.31 -11.70
N GLY A 147 -32.00 -13.24 -10.90
CA GLY A 147 -32.62 -13.25 -9.57
C GLY A 147 -31.77 -13.90 -8.47
N LYS A 148 -30.59 -14.45 -8.79
CA LYS A 148 -29.67 -15.02 -7.79
C LYS A 148 -29.05 -13.90 -6.96
N HIS A 149 -28.79 -14.21 -5.69
CA HIS A 149 -28.06 -13.30 -4.81
C HIS A 149 -26.56 -13.35 -5.11
N HIS A 150 -25.98 -12.17 -5.29
CA HIS A 150 -24.55 -11.94 -5.37
C HIS A 150 -24.14 -11.22 -4.09
N GLY A 151 -23.08 -11.73 -3.44
CA GLY A 151 -22.55 -11.19 -2.20
C GLY A 151 -21.86 -9.84 -2.39
N PHE A 152 -21.02 -9.47 -1.44
CA PHE A 152 -20.19 -8.27 -1.52
C PHE A 152 -19.45 -8.20 -2.86
N HIS A 153 -19.31 -6.99 -3.39
CA HIS A 153 -18.61 -6.71 -4.64
C HIS A 153 -17.25 -7.42 -4.64
N ARG A 154 -16.83 -7.95 -5.79
CA ARG A 154 -15.47 -8.50 -5.92
C ARG A 154 -14.50 -7.35 -5.73
N ASP A 155 -13.82 -7.33 -4.60
CA ASP A 155 -12.77 -6.36 -4.31
C ASP A 155 -11.72 -6.41 -5.42
N TYR A 156 -11.27 -5.27 -5.92
CA TYR A 156 -10.20 -5.22 -6.92
C TYR A 156 -8.95 -5.99 -6.45
N PHE A 157 -8.73 -6.00 -5.14
CA PHE A 157 -7.66 -6.72 -4.46
C PHE A 157 -7.91 -8.24 -4.28
N GLY A 158 -9.13 -8.72 -4.51
CA GLY A 158 -9.57 -10.10 -4.22
C GLY A 158 -8.70 -11.19 -4.83
N LYS A 159 -8.21 -10.96 -6.04
CA LYS A 159 -7.35 -11.91 -6.76
C LYS A 159 -5.97 -12.09 -6.10
N TYR A 160 -5.52 -11.13 -5.29
CA TYR A 160 -4.21 -11.16 -4.64
C TYR A 160 -4.21 -11.98 -3.35
N TRP A 161 -5.38 -12.19 -2.72
CA TRP A 161 -5.53 -13.04 -1.53
C TRP A 161 -5.24 -14.53 -1.77
N LYS A 162 -5.16 -14.98 -3.03
CA LYS A 162 -4.84 -16.38 -3.33
C LYS A 162 -3.40 -16.71 -2.94
N GLY A 163 -3.24 -17.56 -1.92
CA GLY A 163 -1.98 -18.17 -1.51
C GLY A 163 -1.13 -17.31 -0.57
N VAL A 164 -1.69 -16.25 0.00
CA VAL A 164 -1.02 -15.37 0.98
C VAL A 164 -1.64 -15.55 2.36
N LYS A 165 -0.90 -15.20 3.41
CA LYS A 165 -1.27 -15.42 4.81
C LYS A 165 -1.60 -14.15 5.57
N SER A 166 -1.23 -12.99 5.04
CA SER A 166 -1.48 -11.70 5.68
C SER A 166 -1.86 -10.62 4.67
N ARG A 167 -2.37 -9.50 5.18
CA ARG A 167 -2.75 -8.36 4.34
C ARG A 167 -1.52 -7.71 3.72
N ARG A 168 -0.41 -7.64 4.47
CA ARG A 168 0.89 -7.22 3.92
C ARG A 168 1.31 -8.06 2.71
N GLU A 169 1.33 -9.38 2.83
CA GLU A 169 1.72 -10.25 1.71
C GLU A 169 0.81 -10.05 0.48
N MET A 170 -0.50 -9.87 0.71
CA MET A 170 -1.47 -9.54 -0.35
C MET A 170 -1.09 -8.22 -1.05
N LEU A 171 -0.83 -7.15 -0.29
CA LEU A 171 -0.50 -5.84 -0.84
C LEU A 171 0.89 -5.82 -1.49
N GLU A 172 1.89 -6.51 -0.95
CA GLU A 172 3.21 -6.68 -1.57
C GLU A 172 3.07 -7.34 -2.95
N LYS A 173 2.26 -8.41 -3.04
CA LYS A 173 1.96 -9.09 -4.30
C LYS A 173 1.27 -8.18 -5.31
N TRP A 174 0.26 -7.44 -4.88
CA TRP A 174 -0.40 -6.44 -5.72
C TRP A 174 0.59 -5.36 -6.18
N TRP A 175 1.43 -4.86 -5.27
CA TRP A 175 2.36 -3.77 -5.55
C TRP A 175 3.43 -4.16 -6.56
N MET A 176 3.95 -5.41 -6.49
CA MET A 176 4.91 -5.91 -7.49
C MET A 176 4.39 -5.83 -8.94
N GLU A 177 3.08 -6.00 -9.15
CA GLU A 177 2.45 -5.96 -10.48
C GLU A 177 2.02 -4.55 -10.92
N ASN A 178 1.98 -3.58 -10.02
CA ASN A 178 1.35 -2.28 -10.27
C ASN A 178 2.24 -1.08 -9.94
N SER A 179 3.42 -1.28 -9.34
CA SER A 179 4.28 -0.21 -8.85
C SER A 179 4.76 0.78 -9.92
N ASP A 180 4.74 0.41 -11.20
CA ASP A 180 5.07 1.25 -12.35
C ASP A 180 3.92 2.18 -12.78
N LYS A 181 2.67 1.81 -12.51
CA LYS A 181 1.46 2.57 -12.88
C LYS A 181 1.26 3.81 -12.02
N SER A 182 0.84 4.92 -12.59
CA SER A 182 0.34 6.06 -11.82
C SER A 182 -0.87 5.68 -10.95
N LEU A 183 -1.15 6.46 -9.90
CA LEU A 183 -2.35 6.24 -9.08
C LEU A 183 -3.64 6.31 -9.92
N GLN A 184 -3.68 7.21 -10.91
CA GLN A 184 -4.82 7.35 -11.82
C GLN A 184 -5.04 6.09 -12.66
N GLU A 185 -3.96 5.49 -13.20
CA GLU A 185 -4.06 4.23 -13.95
C GLU A 185 -4.57 3.09 -13.06
N MET A 186 -4.07 2.96 -11.82
CA MET A 186 -4.58 1.98 -10.85
C MET A 186 -6.08 2.17 -10.57
N GLN A 187 -6.52 3.42 -10.37
CA GLN A 187 -7.93 3.75 -10.13
C GLN A 187 -8.81 3.43 -11.35
N ILE A 188 -8.31 3.70 -12.56
CA ILE A 188 -9.01 3.35 -13.81
C ILE A 188 -9.18 1.84 -13.91
N GLU A 189 -8.11 1.07 -13.69
CA GLU A 189 -8.17 -0.39 -13.75
C GLU A 189 -9.13 -0.98 -12.72
N ALA A 190 -9.10 -0.47 -11.48
CA ALA A 190 -10.02 -0.90 -10.43
C ALA A 190 -11.49 -0.68 -10.81
N LEU A 191 -11.81 0.52 -11.30
CA LEU A 191 -13.16 0.88 -11.74
C LEU A 191 -13.61 0.10 -12.98
N GLU A 192 -12.72 -0.13 -13.94
CA GLU A 192 -13.02 -0.94 -15.13
C GLU A 192 -13.30 -2.40 -14.76
N SER A 193 -12.51 -2.96 -13.84
CA SER A 193 -12.75 -4.30 -13.29
C SER A 193 -14.12 -4.37 -12.61
N ALA A 194 -14.43 -3.40 -11.74
CA ALA A 194 -15.71 -3.32 -11.05
C ALA A 194 -16.90 -3.22 -12.02
N ILE A 195 -16.81 -2.35 -13.03
CA ILE A 195 -17.82 -2.18 -14.07
C ILE A 195 -18.03 -3.48 -14.85
N SER A 196 -16.94 -4.17 -15.20
CA SER A 196 -16.99 -5.45 -15.91
C SER A 196 -17.71 -6.51 -15.08
N ASP A 197 -17.37 -6.63 -13.80
CA ASP A 197 -17.99 -7.57 -12.88
C ASP A 197 -19.49 -7.29 -12.70
N GLU A 198 -19.86 -6.01 -12.52
CA GLU A 198 -21.26 -5.60 -12.40
C GLU A 198 -22.08 -5.92 -13.66
N LYS A 199 -21.51 -5.69 -14.84
CA LYS A 199 -22.14 -6.03 -16.12
C LYS A 199 -22.30 -7.54 -16.30
N ALA A 200 -21.32 -8.33 -15.84
CA ALA A 200 -21.40 -9.79 -15.89
C ALA A 200 -22.48 -10.36 -14.96
N ILE A 201 -22.67 -9.78 -13.77
CA ILE A 201 -23.78 -10.12 -12.87
C ILE A 201 -25.13 -9.72 -13.49
N GLY A 202 -25.15 -8.57 -14.17
CA GLY A 202 -26.34 -7.97 -14.79
C GLY A 202 -27.36 -7.49 -13.76
N PHE A 203 -28.46 -6.88 -14.24
CA PHE A 203 -29.42 -6.17 -13.39
C PHE A 203 -30.85 -6.68 -13.60
N PRO A 204 -31.61 -6.96 -12.52
CA PRO A 204 -33.03 -7.31 -12.63
C PRO A 204 -33.88 -6.15 -13.18
N THR A 205 -33.56 -4.92 -12.78
CA THR A 205 -34.29 -3.72 -13.18
C THR A 205 -33.34 -2.60 -13.59
N LYS A 206 -33.86 -1.61 -14.33
CA LYS A 206 -33.11 -0.38 -14.64
C LYS A 206 -32.71 0.40 -13.37
N ARG A 207 -33.57 0.38 -12.35
CA ARG A 207 -33.28 1.01 -11.06
C ARG A 207 -32.04 0.40 -10.40
N ASP A 208 -31.88 -0.92 -10.49
CA ASP A 208 -30.69 -1.60 -9.98
C ASP A 208 -29.44 -1.20 -10.78
N GLU A 209 -29.54 -1.12 -12.12
CA GLU A 209 -28.43 -0.61 -12.95
C GLU A 209 -28.05 0.83 -12.56
N GLU A 210 -29.03 1.71 -12.38
CA GLU A 210 -28.81 3.09 -11.94
C GLU A 210 -28.13 3.18 -10.57
N PHE A 211 -28.47 2.27 -9.65
CA PHE A 211 -27.93 2.27 -8.31
C PHE A 211 -26.52 1.69 -8.24
N TYR A 212 -26.24 0.60 -8.95
CA TYR A 212 -24.98 -0.14 -8.83
C TYR A 212 -23.93 0.22 -9.90
N LEU A 213 -24.34 0.42 -11.15
CA LEU A 213 -23.40 0.64 -12.26
C LEU A 213 -23.10 2.12 -12.52
N LYS A 214 -24.11 2.99 -12.49
CA LYS A 214 -23.93 4.40 -12.86
C LYS A 214 -22.96 5.17 -11.96
N PRO A 215 -22.88 4.92 -10.63
CA PRO A 215 -21.85 5.55 -9.81
C PRO A 215 -20.43 5.17 -10.24
N LEU A 216 -20.19 3.91 -10.60
CA LEU A 216 -18.90 3.45 -11.10
C LEU A 216 -18.55 4.10 -12.45
N GLU A 217 -19.50 4.12 -13.39
CA GLU A 217 -19.30 4.77 -14.70
C GLU A 217 -19.03 6.27 -14.56
N LYS A 218 -19.69 6.94 -13.61
CA LYS A 218 -19.44 8.33 -13.28
C LYS A 218 -18.02 8.52 -12.71
N ASN A 219 -17.64 7.72 -11.71
CA ASN A 219 -16.31 7.79 -11.09
C ASN A 219 -15.21 7.56 -12.14
N LEU A 220 -15.37 6.58 -13.03
CA LEU A 220 -14.41 6.31 -14.11
C LEU A 220 -14.26 7.52 -15.05
N LYS A 221 -15.38 8.15 -15.42
CA LYS A 221 -15.37 9.37 -16.25
C LYS A 221 -14.66 10.52 -15.55
N ASP A 222 -14.85 10.68 -14.25
CA ASP A 222 -14.26 11.77 -13.49
C ASP A 222 -12.75 11.56 -13.25
N VAL A 223 -12.32 10.32 -12.99
CA VAL A 223 -10.89 9.98 -12.87
C VAL A 223 -10.16 10.22 -14.18
N ARG A 224 -10.72 9.83 -15.34
CA ARG A 224 -10.09 10.03 -16.67
C ARG A 224 -9.91 11.49 -17.10
N LYS A 225 -10.52 12.45 -16.38
CA LYS A 225 -10.41 13.89 -16.68
C LYS A 225 -9.36 14.62 -15.84
N ARG A 226 -8.85 13.97 -14.78
CA ARG A 226 -7.79 14.53 -13.94
C ARG A 226 -6.49 14.56 -14.72
#